data_AF-A0A0W0XWP2-F1
#
_entry.id   AF-A0A0W0XWP2-F1
#
_cell.length_a   1.000
_cell.length_b   1.000
_cell.length_c   1.000
_cell.angle_alpha   90.00
_cell.angle_beta   90.00
_cell.angle_gamma   90.00
#
_symmetry.space_group_name_H-M   'P 1'
#
loop_
_entity.id
_entity.type
_entity.pdbx_description
1 polymer ?
#
loop_
_entity_poly.entity_id
_entity_poly.type
_entity_poly.pdbx_seq_one_letter_code
_entity_poly.pdbx_strand_id
1 'polypeptide(L)'
;MLSKTGLFKQKHKGYRLNVSDYDTLVPYFFSKHKINLRYVVNGTTFIGRRMMAENYLQVQAEINEYENEQLAYARQIIHHWSPPNACMPGKYRLNRKNNKHSDFERHYQELYEAINDEFLNKDGQLKELSEEKQLRLNAIVKKLKCRKRLDEYRQKEIAELYERRNSVCLNKSQAIDEVKSIQKSLSDDEVVAYFFTNNRCKGTAHFETLLIKRDSIVKPVHWFLHESNMFESTDFDKFFITDLSPFVTFTLSKKDVEGGFDEDPMKRLQPQVDSDSCGTLGILYLKELLKNNSEQLREYSFVASLYSDKNDFGSIDEGRSYKSLLFFPSPHVLRYSQSRLYNSILLAMVQGTNDEEIIEYKHVQYKVKTLQGILKQSIAAAIEKDDPEAVRLKDLWSRFPDFRIKWINLYHKMDQKRQKMQDGSHNVYLTNKASSMQKILVDRAKTQTLGIKNDVASRSKVPPDTHEPPGSTSPKFMRHSNDKQSICKVSYNPLYQPRYSKSNLTSQMASSFFNPHEQVLIVYNPLYRKRGSGKISNAEESPIQLTEVKSRIC
;
A
#
# COMPACT_ATOMS: atom_id res chain seq x y z
N MET A 1 -15.03 -45.93 11.44
CA MET A 1 -13.56 -45.70 11.43
C MET A 1 -13.29 -44.23 11.15
N LEU A 2 -12.75 -43.54 12.15
CA LEU A 2 -12.20 -42.17 12.23
C LEU A 2 -13.05 -41.01 11.70
N SER A 3 -13.84 -40.42 12.62
CA SER A 3 -14.59 -39.17 12.44
C SER A 3 -13.64 -37.95 12.33
N LYS A 4 -13.78 -37.19 11.25
CA LYS A 4 -13.07 -35.93 10.95
C LYS A 4 -13.69 -34.71 11.66
N THR A 5 -14.01 -34.80 12.95
CA THR A 5 -14.74 -33.73 13.67
C THR A 5 -13.88 -32.90 14.63
N GLY A 6 -12.55 -33.09 14.66
CA GLY A 6 -11.67 -32.47 15.65
C GLY A 6 -11.01 -31.12 15.31
N LEU A 7 -11.09 -30.62 14.07
CA LEU A 7 -10.25 -29.48 13.63
C LEU A 7 -10.97 -28.15 13.35
N PHE A 8 -12.30 -28.08 13.52
CA PHE A 8 -13.10 -26.91 13.10
C PHE A 8 -13.69 -26.07 14.25
N LYS A 9 -13.14 -26.16 15.47
CA LYS A 9 -13.58 -25.35 16.63
C LYS A 9 -12.65 -24.17 16.99
N GLN A 10 -11.96 -23.57 16.02
CA GLN A 10 -11.36 -22.25 16.21
C GLN A 10 -12.22 -21.20 15.52
N LYS A 11 -12.67 -20.18 16.27
CA LYS A 11 -13.28 -18.96 15.71
C LYS A 11 -12.43 -18.51 14.52
N HIS A 12 -13.02 -18.50 13.33
CA HIS A 12 -12.33 -18.28 12.05
C HIS A 12 -11.65 -16.91 12.02
N LYS A 13 -10.40 -16.82 12.47
CA LYS A 13 -9.60 -15.60 12.40
C LYS A 13 -8.84 -15.63 11.07
N GLY A 14 -9.14 -14.68 10.19
CA GLY A 14 -8.39 -14.49 8.95
C GLY A 14 -6.89 -14.33 9.24
N TYR A 15 -6.04 -14.75 8.30
CA TYR A 15 -4.61 -14.53 8.45
C TYR A 15 -4.23 -13.19 7.83
N ARG A 16 -3.77 -12.27 8.69
CA ARG A 16 -3.15 -11.02 8.26
C ARG A 16 -1.68 -11.24 7.94
N LEU A 17 -1.33 -11.11 6.67
CA LEU A 17 0.06 -11.19 6.23
C LEU A 17 0.88 -10.06 6.85
N ASN A 18 2.12 -10.39 7.24
CA ASN A 18 3.16 -9.40 7.44
C ASN A 18 3.83 -9.07 6.11
N VAL A 19 4.43 -7.88 6.01
CA VAL A 19 5.18 -7.46 4.82
C VAL A 19 6.30 -8.45 4.48
N SER A 20 7.01 -8.96 5.49
CA SER A 20 8.08 -9.96 5.34
C SER A 20 7.59 -11.32 4.81
N ASP A 21 6.29 -11.62 4.88
CA ASP A 21 5.77 -12.90 4.41
C ASP A 21 5.91 -13.03 2.88
N TYR A 22 5.95 -11.92 2.15
CA TYR A 22 6.06 -11.89 0.69
C TYR A 22 7.40 -12.44 0.18
N ASP A 23 8.48 -12.23 0.93
CA ASP A 23 9.82 -12.76 0.61
C ASP A 23 9.85 -14.29 0.60
N THR A 24 8.87 -14.91 1.24
CA THR A 24 8.69 -16.36 1.25
C THR A 24 7.58 -16.81 0.31
N LEU A 25 6.39 -16.22 0.44
CA LEU A 25 5.18 -16.69 -0.22
C LEU A 25 5.20 -16.44 -1.72
N VAL A 26 5.63 -15.26 -2.18
CA VAL A 26 5.63 -14.94 -3.62
C VAL A 26 6.61 -15.85 -4.38
N PRO A 27 7.88 -16.00 -3.98
CA PRO A 27 8.79 -16.96 -4.62
C PRO A 27 8.26 -18.41 -4.58
N TYR A 28 7.66 -18.84 -3.46
CA TYR A 28 7.09 -20.18 -3.35
C TYR A 28 6.00 -20.41 -4.40
N PHE A 29 5.02 -19.51 -4.49
CA PHE A 29 3.93 -19.67 -5.46
C PHE A 29 4.40 -19.51 -6.89
N PHE A 30 5.31 -18.58 -7.16
CA PHE A 30 5.82 -18.35 -8.50
C PHE A 30 6.60 -19.56 -9.00
N SER A 31 7.50 -20.12 -8.19
CA SER A 31 8.22 -21.35 -8.51
C SER A 31 7.27 -22.54 -8.68
N LYS A 32 6.36 -22.77 -7.72
CA LYS A 32 5.40 -23.90 -7.75
C LYS A 32 4.53 -23.91 -9.01
N HIS A 33 4.16 -22.74 -9.49
CA HIS A 33 3.27 -22.59 -10.66
C HIS A 33 4.01 -22.18 -11.94
N LYS A 34 5.35 -22.23 -11.93
CA LYS A 34 6.21 -21.86 -13.07
C LYS A 34 5.90 -20.46 -13.62
N ILE A 35 5.59 -19.52 -12.73
CA ILE A 35 5.36 -18.12 -13.07
C ILE A 35 6.72 -17.45 -13.19
N ASN A 36 7.14 -17.17 -14.42
CA ASN A 36 8.36 -16.41 -14.71
C ASN A 36 8.02 -14.93 -14.85
N LEU A 37 7.77 -14.27 -13.72
CA LEU A 37 7.43 -12.84 -13.67
C LEU A 37 8.27 -12.16 -12.58
N ARG A 38 8.85 -11.01 -12.90
CA ARG A 38 9.50 -10.16 -11.90
C ARG A 38 8.44 -9.59 -10.95
N TYR A 39 8.74 -9.58 -9.66
CA TYR A 39 7.94 -8.87 -8.68
C TYR A 39 8.75 -7.82 -7.92
N VAL A 40 8.06 -6.79 -7.42
CA VAL A 40 8.60 -5.67 -6.66
C VAL A 40 7.69 -5.42 -5.47
N VAL A 41 8.26 -5.32 -4.27
CA VAL A 41 7.57 -4.77 -3.10
C VAL A 41 7.94 -3.29 -3.00
N ASN A 42 6.99 -2.41 -2.74
CA ASN A 42 7.22 -0.97 -2.73
C ASN A 42 8.42 -0.59 -1.85
N GLY A 43 9.23 0.35 -2.35
CA GLY A 43 10.44 0.79 -1.67
C GLY A 43 11.68 -0.07 -1.93
N THR A 44 11.55 -1.20 -2.64
CA THR A 44 12.71 -2.06 -2.94
C THR A 44 13.48 -1.64 -4.20
N THR A 45 12.95 -0.74 -5.04
CA THR A 45 13.71 -0.20 -6.19
C THR A 45 14.76 0.83 -5.75
N PHE A 46 15.66 1.25 -6.64
CA PHE A 46 16.63 2.31 -6.32
C PHE A 46 15.94 3.62 -5.88
N ILE A 47 14.93 4.08 -6.64
CA ILE A 47 14.17 5.30 -6.31
C ILE A 47 13.36 5.11 -5.03
N GLY A 48 12.76 3.93 -4.84
CA GLY A 48 12.02 3.57 -3.64
C GLY A 48 12.89 3.58 -2.38
N ARG A 49 14.09 2.99 -2.43
CA ARG A 49 15.03 2.97 -1.30
C ARG A 49 15.44 4.38 -0.88
N ARG A 50 15.64 5.29 -1.86
CA ARG A 50 15.94 6.69 -1.58
C ARG A 50 14.78 7.38 -0.84
N MET A 51 13.56 7.25 -1.34
CA MET A 51 12.37 7.84 -0.70
C MET A 51 12.09 7.24 0.69
N MET A 52 12.33 5.94 0.88
CA MET A 52 12.26 5.32 2.21
C MET A 52 13.27 5.91 3.19
N ALA A 53 14.50 6.16 2.75
CA ALA A 53 15.52 6.77 3.59
C ALA A 53 15.14 8.21 4.00
N GLU A 54 14.54 8.98 3.09
CA GLU A 54 13.99 10.31 3.40
C GLU A 54 12.87 10.21 4.45
N ASN A 55 11.94 9.27 4.30
CA ASN A 55 10.86 9.05 5.27
C ASN A 55 11.41 8.63 6.64
N TYR A 56 12.45 7.79 6.67
CA TYR A 56 13.13 7.40 7.91
C TYR A 56 13.73 8.63 8.61
N LEU A 57 14.45 9.48 7.88
CA LEU A 57 15.04 10.71 8.42
C LEU A 57 13.97 11.69 8.92
N GLN A 58 12.83 11.77 8.25
CA GLN A 58 11.70 12.59 8.71
C GLN A 58 11.17 12.11 10.06
N VAL A 59 10.93 10.80 10.23
CA VAL A 59 10.47 10.26 11.52
C VAL A 59 11.57 10.39 12.59
N GLN A 60 12.84 10.24 12.22
CA GLN A 60 13.95 10.48 13.15
C GLN A 60 14.00 11.94 13.61
N ALA A 61 13.74 12.89 12.72
CA ALA A 61 13.63 14.30 13.10
C ALA A 61 12.47 14.51 14.08
N GLU A 62 11.29 13.91 13.85
CA GLU A 62 10.17 13.95 14.80
C GLU A 62 10.56 13.39 16.18
N ILE A 63 11.29 12.27 16.23
CA ILE A 63 11.81 11.69 17.49
C ILE A 63 12.76 12.66 18.20
N ASN A 64 13.76 13.17 17.48
CA ASN A 64 14.71 14.15 18.01
C ASN A 64 13.98 15.40 18.53
N GLU A 65 12.84 15.74 17.92
CA GLU A 65 12.06 16.88 18.35
C GLU A 65 11.41 16.70 19.73
N TYR A 66 10.91 15.50 20.02
CA TYR A 66 10.34 15.14 21.32
C TYR A 66 11.39 14.80 22.39
N GLU A 67 12.58 14.35 21.97
CA GLU A 67 13.72 14.09 22.86
C GLU A 67 14.49 15.37 23.25
N ASN A 68 14.30 16.47 22.52
CA ASN A 68 14.91 17.76 22.87
C ASN A 68 14.28 18.36 24.14
N GLU A 69 14.88 18.05 25.29
CA GLU A 69 14.46 18.55 26.62
C GLU A 69 14.36 20.09 26.73
N GLN A 70 15.01 20.86 25.86
CA GLN A 70 14.90 22.33 25.86
C GLN A 70 13.55 22.82 25.32
N LEU A 71 12.87 22.03 24.48
CA LEU A 71 11.63 22.42 23.80
C LEU A 71 10.51 21.37 23.87
N ALA A 72 10.77 20.19 24.45
CA ALA A 72 9.87 19.04 24.41
C ALA A 72 8.45 19.36 24.89
N TYR A 73 8.29 20.04 26.03
CA TYR A 73 6.96 20.36 26.56
C TYR A 73 6.27 21.44 25.73
N ALA A 74 7.00 22.48 25.31
CA ALA A 74 6.44 23.51 24.44
C ALA A 74 5.89 22.90 23.14
N ARG A 75 6.61 21.95 22.54
CA ARG A 75 6.15 21.22 21.34
C ARG A 75 4.90 20.38 21.59
N GLN A 76 4.84 19.68 22.72
CA GLN A 76 3.63 18.95 23.11
C GLN A 76 2.43 19.88 23.26
N ILE A 77 2.61 21.07 23.85
CA ILE A 77 1.53 22.07 23.90
C ILE A 77 1.15 22.51 22.48
N ILE A 78 2.12 22.86 21.63
CA ILE A 78 1.87 23.29 20.25
C ILE A 78 1.07 22.27 19.44
N HIS A 79 1.41 20.98 19.53
CA HIS A 79 0.75 19.94 18.74
C HIS A 79 -0.60 19.51 19.32
N HIS A 80 -0.74 19.49 20.65
CA HIS A 80 -1.83 18.80 21.31
C HIS A 80 -2.82 19.71 22.05
N TRP A 81 -2.54 21.01 22.18
CA TRP A 81 -3.44 21.97 22.84
C TRP A 81 -4.84 21.97 22.23
N SER A 82 -5.85 22.04 23.10
CA SER A 82 -7.25 22.21 22.71
C SER A 82 -7.85 23.41 23.46
N PRO A 83 -8.47 24.37 22.76
CA PRO A 83 -9.10 25.52 23.40
C PRO A 83 -10.20 25.12 24.41
N PRO A 84 -10.53 25.96 25.41
CA PRO A 84 -11.46 25.59 26.48
C PRO A 84 -12.87 25.19 26.03
N ASN A 85 -13.30 25.74 24.89
CA ASN A 85 -14.61 25.49 24.29
C ASN A 85 -14.58 24.38 23.24
N ALA A 86 -13.40 23.85 22.91
CA ALA A 86 -13.22 22.78 21.95
C ALA A 86 -13.02 21.43 22.67
N CYS A 87 -13.66 20.38 22.16
CA CYS A 87 -13.35 19.01 22.55
C CYS A 87 -12.89 18.27 21.30
N MET A 88 -11.58 18.15 21.14
CA MET A 88 -10.99 17.50 19.96
C MET A 88 -10.66 16.04 20.29
N PRO A 89 -11.06 15.08 19.44
CA PRO A 89 -10.65 13.70 19.62
C PRO A 89 -9.13 13.55 19.42
N GLY A 90 -8.49 12.68 20.19
CA GLY A 90 -7.08 12.31 20.00
C GLY A 90 -6.40 11.82 21.29
N LYS A 91 -5.51 10.84 21.12
CA LYS A 91 -4.87 10.07 22.22
C LYS A 91 -4.11 10.92 23.25
N TYR A 92 -3.51 12.01 22.78
CA TYR A 92 -2.62 12.88 23.56
C TYR A 92 -3.15 14.33 23.67
N ARG A 93 -4.40 14.57 23.24
CA ARG A 93 -4.99 15.91 23.24
C ARG A 93 -5.09 16.46 24.65
N LEU A 94 -4.70 17.72 24.84
CA LEU A 94 -4.79 18.41 26.12
C LEU A 94 -6.18 19.05 26.22
N ASN A 95 -7.18 18.25 26.55
CA ASN A 95 -8.59 18.67 26.59
C ASN A 95 -9.05 19.03 27.99
N ARG A 96 -10.00 19.97 28.08
CA ARG A 96 -10.71 20.32 29.32
C ARG A 96 -11.68 19.24 29.77
N LYS A 97 -12.19 18.42 28.84
CA LYS A 97 -13.10 17.31 29.12
C LYS A 97 -12.40 15.99 28.85
N ASN A 98 -12.56 15.02 29.74
CA ASN A 98 -12.17 13.65 29.45
C ASN A 98 -13.00 13.17 28.26
N ASN A 99 -12.32 12.66 27.24
CA ASN A 99 -12.96 11.95 26.15
C ASN A 99 -12.39 10.53 26.11
N LYS A 100 -13.04 9.62 25.38
CA LYS A 100 -12.58 8.21 25.27
C LYS A 100 -11.11 8.07 24.84
N HIS A 101 -10.48 9.13 24.37
CA HIS A 101 -9.12 9.16 23.85
C HIS A 101 -8.14 10.00 24.71
N SER A 102 -8.57 10.83 25.66
CA SER A 102 -7.67 11.64 26.49
C SER A 102 -8.27 11.91 27.86
N ASP A 103 -7.46 11.71 28.89
CA ASP A 103 -7.76 11.89 30.31
C ASP A 103 -7.07 13.12 30.94
N PHE A 104 -6.66 14.09 30.11
CA PHE A 104 -5.91 15.27 30.57
C PHE A 104 -6.74 16.29 31.38
N GLU A 105 -8.07 16.12 31.46
CA GLU A 105 -9.02 17.05 32.10
C GLU A 105 -8.58 17.56 33.47
N ARG A 106 -8.11 16.67 34.35
CA ARG A 106 -7.71 17.02 35.73
C ARG A 106 -6.51 17.98 35.81
N HIS A 107 -5.75 18.09 34.73
CA HIS A 107 -4.56 18.92 34.61
C HIS A 107 -4.78 20.18 33.76
N TYR A 108 -5.94 20.26 33.08
CA TYR A 108 -6.18 21.28 32.08
C TYR A 108 -6.21 22.70 32.66
N GLN A 109 -6.89 22.89 33.80
CA GLN A 109 -7.08 24.21 34.39
C GLN A 109 -5.75 24.85 34.79
N GLU A 110 -4.87 24.08 35.45
CA GLU A 110 -3.53 24.55 35.84
C GLU A 110 -2.69 24.95 34.61
N LEU A 111 -2.71 24.11 33.56
CA LEU A 111 -2.00 24.41 32.33
C LEU A 111 -2.57 25.65 31.62
N TYR A 112 -3.90 25.77 31.54
CA TYR A 112 -4.58 26.90 30.91
C TYR A 112 -4.20 28.22 31.59
N GLU A 113 -4.32 28.30 32.91
CA GLU A 113 -3.97 29.49 33.69
C GLU A 113 -2.50 29.88 33.49
N ALA A 114 -1.59 28.90 33.41
CA ALA A 114 -0.17 29.15 33.23
C ALA A 114 0.20 29.69 31.83
N ILE A 115 -0.65 29.49 30.81
CA ILE A 115 -0.31 29.84 29.42
C ILE A 115 -1.25 30.88 28.79
N ASN A 116 -2.41 31.14 29.39
CA ASN A 116 -3.49 31.95 28.81
C ASN A 116 -3.04 33.36 28.40
N ASP A 117 -2.29 34.04 29.28
CA ASP A 117 -2.03 35.47 29.10
C ASP A 117 -0.99 35.73 27.99
N GLU A 118 0.09 34.96 27.98
CA GLU A 118 1.21 35.19 27.07
C GLU A 118 1.08 34.42 25.75
N PHE A 119 0.63 33.15 25.80
CA PHE A 119 0.73 32.21 24.69
C PHE A 119 -0.57 31.98 23.93
N LEU A 120 -1.72 32.28 24.53
CA LEU A 120 -3.03 32.10 23.89
C LEU A 120 -3.58 33.43 23.35
N ASN A 121 -4.37 33.37 22.27
CA ASN A 121 -5.17 34.48 21.78
C ASN A 121 -6.48 34.61 22.58
N LYS A 122 -7.31 35.60 22.24
CA LYS A 122 -8.58 35.86 22.93
C LYS A 122 -9.58 34.69 22.85
N ASP A 123 -9.43 33.83 21.86
CA ASP A 123 -10.26 32.64 21.64
C ASP A 123 -9.70 31.38 22.32
N GLY A 124 -8.62 31.51 23.10
CA GLY A 124 -7.95 30.39 23.76
C GLY A 124 -7.16 29.47 22.82
N GLN A 125 -6.85 29.93 21.61
CA GLN A 125 -5.99 29.22 20.66
C GLN A 125 -4.52 29.63 20.85
N LEU A 126 -3.60 28.72 20.55
CA LEU A 126 -2.17 28.99 20.66
C LEU A 126 -1.72 29.98 19.57
N LYS A 127 -0.99 31.02 19.97
CA LYS A 127 -0.34 31.97 19.04
C LYS A 127 0.81 31.28 18.30
N GLU A 128 1.25 31.87 17.19
CA GLU A 128 2.56 31.54 16.62
C GLU A 128 3.66 31.99 17.59
N LEU A 129 4.54 31.07 18.00
CA LEU A 129 5.54 31.30 19.04
C LEU A 129 6.95 31.36 18.42
N SER A 130 7.66 32.46 18.70
CA SER A 130 9.11 32.53 18.45
C SER A 130 9.86 31.52 19.31
N GLU A 131 11.09 31.18 18.94
CA GLU A 131 11.93 30.23 19.67
C GLU A 131 12.11 30.63 21.15
N GLU A 132 12.32 31.91 21.44
CA GLU A 132 12.41 32.42 22.81
C GLU A 132 11.13 32.16 23.61
N LYS A 133 9.95 32.40 23.01
CA LYS A 133 8.66 32.10 23.64
C LYS A 133 8.47 30.60 23.86
N GLN A 134 8.94 29.76 22.94
CA GLN A 134 8.89 28.31 23.13
C GLN A 134 9.78 27.85 24.29
N LEU A 135 11.00 28.42 24.43
CA LEU A 135 11.87 28.13 25.56
C LEU A 135 11.22 28.54 26.90
N ARG A 136 10.59 29.71 26.95
CA ARG A 136 9.85 30.18 28.14
C ARG A 136 8.66 29.27 28.46
N LEU A 137 7.84 28.93 27.47
CA LEU A 137 6.72 28.00 27.61
C LEU A 137 7.20 26.65 28.18
N ASN A 138 8.30 26.11 27.64
CA ASN A 138 8.88 24.87 28.13
C ASN A 138 9.32 24.97 29.60
N ALA A 139 9.93 26.09 30.00
CA ALA A 139 10.34 26.33 31.38
C ALA A 139 9.16 26.47 32.35
N ILE A 140 8.05 27.08 31.92
CA ILE A 140 6.80 27.17 32.70
C ILE A 140 6.23 25.78 32.92
N VAL A 141 6.03 25.01 31.85
CA VAL A 141 5.40 23.68 31.92
C VAL A 141 6.23 22.70 32.77
N LYS A 142 7.56 22.82 32.77
CA LYS A 142 8.46 22.03 33.64
C LYS A 142 8.17 22.15 35.14
N LYS A 143 7.53 23.23 35.57
CA LYS A 143 7.23 23.52 36.98
C LYS A 143 5.78 23.18 37.37
N LEU A 144 4.92 22.84 36.40
CA LEU A 144 3.51 22.51 36.65
C LEU A 144 3.33 21.07 37.14
N LYS A 145 2.25 20.81 37.88
CA LYS A 145 1.93 19.46 38.37
C LYS A 145 1.55 18.52 37.22
N CYS A 146 1.03 19.06 36.12
CA CYS A 146 0.72 18.31 34.91
C CYS A 146 1.94 17.68 34.20
N ARG A 147 3.17 18.09 34.56
CA ARG A 147 4.42 17.61 33.93
C ARG A 147 4.50 16.08 33.85
N LYS A 148 4.20 15.38 34.95
CA LYS A 148 4.28 13.92 34.98
C LYS A 148 3.41 13.28 33.91
N ARG A 149 2.21 13.81 33.68
CA ARG A 149 1.30 13.30 32.65
C ARG A 149 1.81 13.59 31.25
N LEU A 150 2.39 14.77 31.03
CA LEU A 150 3.01 15.13 29.75
C LEU A 150 4.22 14.24 29.43
N ASP A 151 5.03 13.89 30.43
CA ASP A 151 6.13 12.93 30.27
C ASP A 151 5.62 11.53 29.90
N GLU A 152 4.54 11.05 30.52
CA GLU A 152 3.91 9.78 30.16
C GLU A 152 3.38 9.78 28.71
N TYR A 153 2.73 10.87 28.28
CA TYR A 153 2.31 11.02 26.88
C TYR A 153 3.52 11.06 25.94
N ARG A 154 4.57 11.79 26.32
CA ARG A 154 5.81 11.91 25.54
C ARG A 154 6.45 10.57 25.29
N GLN A 155 6.63 9.77 26.34
CA GLN A 155 7.26 8.46 26.25
C GLN A 155 6.45 7.51 25.37
N LYS A 156 5.12 7.54 25.45
CA LYS A 156 4.24 6.75 24.58
C LYS A 156 4.34 7.19 23.13
N GLU A 157 4.34 8.49 22.87
CA GLU A 157 4.46 9.05 21.51
C GLU A 157 5.83 8.75 20.90
N ILE A 158 6.92 8.89 21.67
CA ILE A 158 8.28 8.51 21.26
C ILE A 158 8.34 7.01 20.93
N ALA A 159 7.75 6.14 21.76
CA ALA A 159 7.71 4.70 21.49
C ALA A 159 6.95 4.39 20.19
N GLU A 160 5.81 5.02 19.95
CA GLU A 160 5.05 4.90 18.70
C GLU A 160 5.84 5.41 17.48
N LEU A 161 6.58 6.51 17.62
CA LEU A 161 7.46 7.03 16.58
C LEU A 161 8.63 6.08 16.29
N TYR A 162 9.23 5.46 17.32
CA TYR A 162 10.26 4.43 17.12
C TYR A 162 9.70 3.21 16.36
N GLU A 163 8.51 2.74 16.70
CA GLU A 163 7.83 1.67 15.95
C GLU A 163 7.57 2.08 14.49
N ARG A 164 7.05 3.29 14.26
CA ARG A 164 6.83 3.85 12.92
C ARG A 164 8.14 3.96 12.14
N ARG A 165 9.20 4.51 12.72
CA ARG A 165 10.52 4.65 12.09
C ARG A 165 11.06 3.29 11.65
N ASN A 166 10.94 2.27 12.50
CA ASN A 166 11.44 0.93 12.23
C ASN A 166 10.62 0.15 11.18
N SER A 167 9.44 0.66 10.83
CA SER A 167 8.52 0.04 9.87
C SER A 167 8.15 0.97 8.71
N VAL A 168 8.68 2.18 8.60
CA VAL A 168 8.26 3.18 7.59
C VAL A 168 8.56 2.69 6.16
N CYS A 169 7.69 3.03 5.21
CA CYS A 169 7.89 2.71 3.79
C CYS A 169 7.38 3.85 2.90
N LEU A 170 7.06 3.58 1.64
CA LEU A 170 6.48 4.57 0.73
C LEU A 170 5.02 4.83 1.07
N ASN A 171 4.62 6.10 1.11
CA ASN A 171 3.22 6.48 1.07
C ASN A 171 2.64 6.32 -0.36
N LYS A 172 1.33 6.52 -0.53
CA LYS A 172 0.65 6.38 -1.85
C LYS A 172 1.32 7.21 -2.95
N SER A 173 1.57 8.50 -2.71
CA SER A 173 2.18 9.39 -3.72
C SER A 173 3.57 8.92 -4.13
N GLN A 174 4.42 8.52 -3.18
CA GLN A 174 5.75 7.99 -3.48
C GLN A 174 5.68 6.64 -4.19
N ALA A 175 4.70 5.80 -3.85
CA ALA A 175 4.46 4.55 -4.55
C ALA A 175 4.01 4.77 -6.00
N ILE A 176 3.21 5.82 -6.28
CA ILE A 176 2.87 6.23 -7.65
C ILE A 176 4.13 6.60 -8.43
N ASP A 177 5.04 7.37 -7.83
CA ASP A 177 6.30 7.75 -8.47
C ASP A 177 7.19 6.53 -8.77
N GLU A 178 7.27 5.58 -7.84
CA GLU A 178 7.99 4.31 -8.06
C GLU A 178 7.36 3.49 -9.19
N VAL A 179 6.03 3.35 -9.21
CA VAL A 179 5.29 2.63 -10.26
C VAL A 179 5.50 3.27 -11.63
N LYS A 180 5.41 4.60 -11.72
CA LYS A 180 5.69 5.35 -12.97
C LYS A 180 7.14 5.17 -13.43
N SER A 181 8.09 5.12 -12.50
CA SER A 181 9.50 4.83 -12.83
C SER A 181 9.68 3.42 -13.36
N ILE A 182 9.01 2.42 -12.77
CA ILE A 182 9.03 1.04 -13.26
C ILE A 182 8.45 1.00 -14.68
N GLN A 183 7.24 1.54 -14.87
CA GLN A 183 6.54 1.53 -16.16
C GLN A 183 7.38 2.11 -17.31
N LYS A 184 8.08 3.23 -17.08
CA LYS A 184 8.98 3.85 -18.07
C LYS A 184 10.15 2.96 -18.48
N SER A 185 10.58 2.06 -17.59
CA SER A 185 11.73 1.17 -17.82
C SER A 185 11.39 -0.16 -18.50
N LEU A 186 10.12 -0.50 -18.63
CA LEU A 186 9.68 -1.78 -19.21
C LEU A 186 9.76 -1.78 -20.75
N SER A 187 10.13 -2.91 -21.34
CA SER A 187 9.85 -3.19 -22.75
C SER A 187 8.34 -3.42 -22.99
N ASP A 188 7.92 -3.47 -24.26
CA ASP A 188 6.51 -3.59 -24.64
C ASP A 188 5.85 -4.90 -24.15
N ASP A 189 6.63 -5.98 -24.05
CA ASP A 189 6.18 -7.31 -23.62
C ASP A 189 6.40 -7.59 -22.13
N GLU A 190 7.16 -6.73 -21.44
CA GLU A 190 7.47 -6.90 -20.04
C GLU A 190 6.30 -6.55 -19.12
N VAL A 191 6.15 -7.37 -18.07
CA VAL A 191 5.16 -7.18 -17.02
C VAL A 191 5.87 -7.29 -15.67
N VAL A 192 5.49 -6.43 -14.72
CA VAL A 192 5.97 -6.51 -13.33
C VAL A 192 4.80 -6.61 -12.38
N ALA A 193 4.84 -7.57 -11.45
CA ALA A 193 3.93 -7.58 -10.31
C ALA A 193 4.45 -6.64 -9.23
N TYR A 194 3.63 -5.67 -8.81
CA TYR A 194 3.99 -4.70 -7.79
C TYR A 194 3.08 -4.84 -6.57
N PHE A 195 3.69 -4.85 -5.38
CA PHE A 195 3.01 -4.96 -4.11
C PHE A 195 3.18 -3.67 -3.32
N PHE A 196 2.07 -2.99 -3.02
CA PHE A 196 2.05 -1.81 -2.17
C PHE A 196 1.61 -2.18 -0.75
N THR A 197 2.42 -1.82 0.24
CA THR A 197 2.24 -2.20 1.65
C THR A 197 1.81 -1.03 2.54
N ASN A 198 1.21 0.01 1.95
CA ASN A 198 0.64 1.17 2.63
C ASN A 198 1.55 1.78 3.73
N ASN A 199 2.71 2.31 3.32
CA ASN A 199 3.68 2.95 4.20
C ASN A 199 4.31 2.04 5.28
N ARG A 200 4.26 0.71 5.11
CA ARG A 200 4.91 -0.23 6.04
C ARG A 200 5.88 -1.19 5.36
N CYS A 201 7.14 -1.24 5.80
CA CYS A 201 8.12 -2.24 5.33
C CYS A 201 8.18 -3.48 6.22
N LYS A 202 7.54 -3.44 7.40
CA LYS A 202 7.47 -4.55 8.36
C LYS A 202 6.13 -4.59 9.09
N GLY A 203 5.84 -5.75 9.68
CA GLY A 203 4.63 -5.99 10.44
C GLY A 203 3.39 -6.08 9.54
N THR A 204 2.22 -5.95 10.14
CA THR A 204 0.95 -6.06 9.44
C THR A 204 0.58 -4.75 8.74
N ALA A 205 0.02 -4.86 7.53
CA ALA A 205 -0.38 -3.73 6.70
C ALA A 205 -1.64 -4.06 5.88
N HIS A 206 -2.21 -3.04 5.22
CA HIS A 206 -3.06 -3.26 4.05
C HIS A 206 -2.17 -3.46 2.83
N PHE A 207 -2.64 -4.24 1.86
CA PHE A 207 -1.85 -4.59 0.68
C PHE A 207 -2.65 -4.40 -0.61
N GLU A 208 -1.99 -3.80 -1.58
CA GLU A 208 -2.46 -3.77 -2.96
C GLU A 208 -1.50 -4.48 -3.89
N THR A 209 -2.05 -5.00 -4.98
CA THR A 209 -1.31 -5.67 -6.04
C THR A 209 -1.61 -5.01 -7.37
N LEU A 210 -0.57 -4.68 -8.13
CA LEU A 210 -0.68 -4.17 -9.50
C LEU A 210 0.07 -5.10 -10.46
N LEU A 211 -0.43 -5.21 -11.68
CA LEU A 211 0.34 -5.70 -12.82
C LEU A 211 0.67 -4.49 -13.69
N ILE A 212 1.95 -4.12 -13.70
CA ILE A 212 2.47 -2.97 -14.42
C ILE A 212 2.93 -3.45 -15.79
N LYS A 213 2.39 -2.84 -16.85
CA LYS A 213 2.89 -2.91 -18.23
C LYS A 213 3.38 -1.54 -18.65
N ARG A 214 4.15 -1.49 -19.74
CA ARG A 214 4.63 -0.23 -20.31
C ARG A 214 3.51 0.75 -20.64
N ASP A 215 2.39 0.26 -21.16
CA ASP A 215 1.28 1.09 -21.67
C ASP A 215 0.04 1.12 -20.79
N SER A 216 -0.01 0.31 -19.73
CA SER A 216 -1.22 0.09 -18.94
C SER A 216 -0.89 -0.49 -17.56
N ILE A 217 -1.82 -0.35 -16.63
CA ILE A 217 -1.72 -0.97 -15.31
C ILE A 217 -3.03 -1.68 -15.01
N VAL A 218 -2.95 -2.91 -14.50
CA VAL A 218 -4.13 -3.66 -14.03
C VAL A 218 -4.07 -3.78 -12.51
N LYS A 219 -5.13 -3.35 -11.83
CA LYS A 219 -5.37 -3.62 -10.40
C LYS A 219 -6.37 -4.77 -10.28
N PRO A 220 -5.93 -5.99 -9.92
CA PRO A 220 -6.80 -7.17 -9.93
C PRO A 220 -7.85 -7.22 -8.82
N VAL A 221 -7.72 -6.36 -7.80
CA VAL A 221 -8.65 -6.29 -6.66
C VAL A 221 -8.87 -4.83 -6.29
N HIS A 222 -10.13 -4.39 -6.34
CA HIS A 222 -10.57 -3.11 -5.81
C HIS A 222 -11.00 -3.24 -4.35
N TRP A 223 -10.71 -2.21 -3.54
CA TRP A 223 -10.98 -2.18 -2.11
C TRP A 223 -11.77 -0.92 -1.77
N PHE A 224 -12.76 -1.01 -0.88
CA PHE A 224 -13.48 0.16 -0.36
C PHE A 224 -12.87 0.63 0.97
N LEU A 225 -11.69 1.24 0.89
CA LEU A 225 -10.94 1.84 2.01
C LEU A 225 -10.86 3.38 1.88
N HIS A 226 -10.11 4.03 2.76
CA HIS A 226 -9.78 5.45 2.58
C HIS A 226 -8.84 5.65 1.38
N GLU A 227 -9.03 6.71 0.60
CA GLU A 227 -8.28 7.05 -0.63
C GLU A 227 -6.75 7.00 -0.44
N SER A 228 -6.26 7.37 0.75
CA SER A 228 -4.83 7.36 1.09
C SER A 228 -4.22 5.96 1.13
N ASN A 229 -5.05 4.93 1.25
CA ASN A 229 -4.64 3.55 1.44
C ASN A 229 -4.76 2.72 0.16
N MET A 230 -5.30 3.29 -0.93
CA MET A 230 -5.56 2.57 -2.16
C MET A 230 -5.16 3.34 -3.41
N PHE A 231 -4.82 2.64 -4.49
CA PHE A 231 -4.79 3.23 -5.82
C PHE A 231 -6.19 3.36 -6.44
N GLU A 232 -6.48 4.52 -7.01
CA GLU A 232 -7.75 4.92 -7.62
C GLU A 232 -7.55 5.15 -9.12
N SER A 233 -8.66 5.14 -9.88
CA SER A 233 -8.66 5.29 -11.35
C SER A 233 -7.92 6.52 -11.86
N THR A 234 -7.76 7.55 -11.03
CA THR A 234 -7.10 8.83 -11.33
C THR A 234 -5.59 8.84 -11.07
N ASP A 235 -5.04 7.83 -10.40
CA ASP A 235 -3.62 7.82 -10.01
C ASP A 235 -2.68 7.54 -11.20
N PHE A 236 -3.16 6.81 -12.21
CA PHE A 236 -2.39 6.43 -13.39
C PHE A 236 -3.21 6.54 -14.68
N ASP A 237 -2.51 6.87 -15.76
CA ASP A 237 -3.08 6.74 -17.10
C ASP A 237 -3.27 5.26 -17.44
N LYS A 238 -4.34 4.94 -18.17
CA LYS A 238 -4.66 3.57 -18.61
C LYS A 238 -4.68 2.55 -17.45
N PHE A 239 -5.30 2.94 -16.33
CA PHE A 239 -5.44 2.12 -15.13
C PHE A 239 -6.73 1.31 -15.10
N PHE A 240 -6.63 0.01 -15.38
CA PHE A 240 -7.76 -0.91 -15.40
C PHE A 240 -8.00 -1.51 -14.02
N ILE A 241 -9.19 -1.26 -13.46
CA ILE A 241 -9.55 -1.65 -12.09
C ILE A 241 -10.81 -2.53 -12.07
N THR A 242 -10.96 -3.36 -11.04
CA THR A 242 -12.19 -4.17 -10.83
C THR A 242 -13.30 -3.42 -10.10
N ASP A 243 -13.32 -2.08 -10.16
CA ASP A 243 -14.38 -1.32 -9.50
C ASP A 243 -15.69 -1.46 -10.28
N LEU A 244 -16.71 -1.97 -9.59
CA LEU A 244 -18.05 -2.18 -10.15
C LEU A 244 -18.99 -1.01 -9.84
N SER A 245 -18.56 -0.06 -9.01
CA SER A 245 -19.40 1.04 -8.54
C SER A 245 -20.07 1.85 -9.67
N PRO A 246 -19.42 2.12 -10.82
CA PRO A 246 -20.05 2.88 -11.90
C PRO A 246 -21.17 2.12 -12.64
N PHE A 247 -21.30 0.81 -12.41
CA PHE A 247 -22.19 -0.09 -13.14
C PHE A 247 -23.32 -0.64 -12.28
N VAL A 248 -23.40 -0.23 -11.01
CA VAL A 248 -24.37 -0.73 -10.04
C VAL A 248 -25.03 0.45 -9.34
N THR A 249 -26.36 0.51 -9.41
CA THR A 249 -27.18 1.38 -8.56
C THR A 249 -28.05 0.52 -7.65
N PHE A 250 -28.59 1.10 -6.58
CA PHE A 250 -29.42 0.35 -5.65
C PHE A 250 -30.59 1.17 -5.12
N THR A 251 -31.67 0.47 -4.79
CA THR A 251 -32.83 1.02 -4.09
C THR A 251 -33.11 0.20 -2.85
N LEU A 252 -33.49 0.87 -1.76
CA LEU A 252 -33.85 0.23 -0.51
C LEU A 252 -35.34 -0.12 -0.53
N SER A 253 -35.70 -1.35 -0.17
CA SER A 253 -37.12 -1.73 -0.07
C SER A 253 -37.78 -0.96 1.08
N LYS A 254 -38.95 -0.35 0.82
CA LYS A 254 -39.67 0.57 1.73
C LYS A 254 -40.08 -0.02 3.09
N LYS A 255 -39.88 -1.32 3.34
CA LYS A 255 -40.51 -2.02 4.48
C LYS A 255 -39.87 -1.82 5.85
N ASP A 256 -38.62 -1.36 5.97
CA ASP A 256 -37.97 -1.19 7.28
C ASP A 256 -37.00 0.01 7.32
N VAL A 257 -37.52 1.23 7.09
CA VAL A 257 -36.74 2.48 7.28
C VAL A 257 -36.46 2.75 8.78
N GLU A 258 -37.08 2.00 9.69
CA GLU A 258 -36.92 2.19 11.15
C GLU A 258 -35.82 1.33 11.79
N GLY A 259 -35.17 0.43 11.03
CA GLY A 259 -34.05 -0.39 11.50
C GLY A 259 -32.79 -0.12 10.68
N GLY A 260 -31.91 0.73 11.21
CA GLY A 260 -30.70 1.21 10.55
C GLY A 260 -29.91 0.12 9.81
N PHE A 261 -29.63 0.39 8.53
CA PHE A 261 -28.59 -0.35 7.82
C PHE A 261 -27.23 0.10 8.39
N ASP A 262 -26.57 -0.76 9.17
CA ASP A 262 -25.26 -0.46 9.76
C ASP A 262 -24.12 -0.36 8.72
N GLU A 263 -24.36 -0.76 7.46
CA GLU A 263 -23.33 -0.89 6.43
C GLU A 263 -23.80 -0.41 5.05
N ASP A 264 -23.07 0.53 4.48
CA ASP A 264 -23.25 1.02 3.10
C ASP A 264 -23.35 -0.14 2.08
N PRO A 265 -24.45 -0.24 1.29
CA PRO A 265 -24.63 -1.25 0.24
C PRO A 265 -23.46 -1.34 -0.76
N MET A 266 -22.80 -0.23 -1.06
CA MET A 266 -21.66 -0.19 -2.00
C MET A 266 -20.44 -0.91 -1.46
N LYS A 267 -20.22 -0.93 -0.13
CA LYS A 267 -19.11 -1.66 0.50
C LYS A 267 -19.21 -3.18 0.33
N ARG A 268 -20.33 -3.71 -0.17
CA ARG A 268 -20.53 -5.14 -0.45
C ARG A 268 -20.09 -5.54 -1.86
N LEU A 269 -19.73 -4.57 -2.71
CA LEU A 269 -19.25 -4.76 -4.09
C LEU A 269 -17.75 -5.10 -4.17
N GLN A 270 -17.21 -5.73 -3.13
CA GLN A 270 -15.81 -6.19 -3.07
C GLN A 270 -15.75 -7.68 -2.73
N PRO A 271 -14.67 -8.38 -3.13
CA PRO A 271 -14.53 -9.82 -2.92
C PRO A 271 -14.33 -10.22 -1.45
N GLN A 272 -13.88 -9.31 -0.58
CA GLN A 272 -13.53 -9.60 0.82
C GLN A 272 -14.37 -8.79 1.79
N VAL A 273 -14.71 -9.37 2.94
CA VAL A 273 -15.50 -8.70 4.00
C VAL A 273 -14.70 -8.40 5.26
N ASP A 274 -13.60 -9.12 5.52
CA ASP A 274 -12.71 -8.85 6.67
C ASP A 274 -11.56 -7.89 6.32
N SER A 275 -10.98 -7.23 7.32
CA SER A 275 -9.87 -6.29 7.15
C SER A 275 -8.48 -6.96 7.07
N ASP A 276 -8.38 -8.26 7.37
CA ASP A 276 -7.10 -8.93 7.65
C ASP A 276 -6.56 -9.69 6.43
N SER A 277 -7.42 -10.22 5.57
CA SER A 277 -7.04 -11.18 4.51
C SER A 277 -6.65 -10.53 3.16
N CYS A 278 -6.52 -9.20 3.08
CA CYS A 278 -6.32 -8.48 1.81
C CYS A 278 -5.03 -8.89 1.08
N GLY A 279 -3.92 -9.03 1.80
CA GLY A 279 -2.67 -9.54 1.24
C GLY A 279 -2.77 -10.99 0.78
N THR A 280 -3.44 -11.85 1.56
CA THR A 280 -3.67 -13.25 1.17
C THR A 280 -4.46 -13.33 -0.13
N LEU A 281 -5.52 -12.52 -0.25
CA LEU A 281 -6.36 -12.46 -1.44
C LEU A 281 -5.56 -11.96 -2.65
N GLY A 282 -4.78 -10.89 -2.49
CA GLY A 282 -3.92 -10.33 -3.54
C GLY A 282 -2.94 -11.35 -4.11
N ILE A 283 -2.21 -12.08 -3.25
CA ILE A 283 -1.29 -13.15 -3.69
C ILE A 283 -2.06 -14.27 -4.42
N LEU A 284 -3.21 -14.69 -3.90
CA LEU A 284 -4.00 -15.77 -4.51
C LEU A 284 -4.58 -15.37 -5.87
N TYR A 285 -5.03 -14.13 -6.02
CA TYR A 285 -5.50 -13.57 -7.29
C TYR A 285 -4.37 -13.55 -8.30
N LEU A 286 -3.23 -12.92 -7.98
CA LEU A 286 -2.06 -12.91 -8.86
C LEU A 286 -1.65 -14.31 -9.29
N LYS A 287 -1.54 -15.24 -8.34
CA LYS A 287 -1.18 -16.63 -8.62
C LYS A 287 -2.17 -17.31 -9.59
N GLU A 288 -3.48 -17.09 -9.45
CA GLU A 288 -4.45 -17.64 -10.41
C GLU A 288 -4.43 -16.95 -11.76
N LEU A 289 -4.17 -15.65 -11.80
CA LEU A 289 -4.12 -14.87 -13.02
C LEU A 289 -2.88 -15.19 -13.86
N LEU A 290 -1.75 -15.51 -13.21
CA LEU A 290 -0.44 -15.68 -13.84
C LEU A 290 -0.04 -17.14 -14.12
N LYS A 291 -0.64 -18.13 -13.44
CA LYS A 291 -0.36 -19.56 -13.70
C LYS A 291 -0.67 -19.94 -15.15
N ASN A 292 -0.11 -21.07 -15.60
CA ASN A 292 -0.35 -21.62 -16.95
C ASN A 292 -0.06 -20.58 -18.05
N ASN A 293 1.08 -19.90 -17.94
CA ASN A 293 1.44 -18.77 -18.81
C ASN A 293 0.32 -17.73 -18.88
N SER A 294 -0.23 -17.26 -17.76
CA SER A 294 -1.28 -16.23 -17.74
C SER A 294 -2.57 -16.54 -18.56
N GLU A 295 -2.92 -17.82 -18.72
CA GLU A 295 -4.15 -18.27 -19.40
C GLU A 295 -5.40 -17.52 -18.91
N GLN A 296 -5.50 -17.31 -17.59
CA GLN A 296 -6.66 -16.66 -16.98
C GLN A 296 -6.80 -15.18 -17.32
N LEU A 297 -5.68 -14.48 -17.52
CA LEU A 297 -5.69 -13.10 -18.00
C LEU A 297 -6.08 -13.02 -19.47
N ARG A 298 -5.63 -13.97 -20.31
CA ARG A 298 -5.89 -13.94 -21.76
C ARG A 298 -7.29 -14.40 -22.14
N GLU A 299 -7.80 -15.45 -21.50
CA GLU A 299 -9.00 -16.15 -21.99
C GLU A 299 -10.24 -15.90 -21.15
N TYR A 300 -10.05 -15.53 -19.87
CA TYR A 300 -11.15 -15.50 -18.89
C TYR A 300 -11.28 -14.17 -18.18
N SER A 301 -10.44 -13.18 -18.47
CA SER A 301 -10.58 -11.82 -17.97
C SER A 301 -10.95 -10.90 -19.12
N PHE A 302 -11.62 -9.78 -18.83
CA PHE A 302 -12.06 -8.83 -19.84
C PHE A 302 -11.53 -7.44 -19.49
N VAL A 303 -10.82 -6.81 -20.44
CA VAL A 303 -10.17 -5.50 -20.24
C VAL A 303 -10.74 -4.53 -21.28
N ALA A 304 -11.41 -3.48 -20.82
CA ALA A 304 -11.98 -2.51 -21.74
C ALA A 304 -11.96 -1.07 -21.22
N SER A 305 -11.64 -0.15 -22.13
CA SER A 305 -11.98 1.26 -21.99
C SER A 305 -13.45 1.45 -22.34
N LEU A 306 -14.25 1.83 -21.38
CA LEU A 306 -15.69 1.93 -21.47
C LEU A 306 -16.13 3.37 -21.28
N TYR A 307 -17.19 3.75 -21.98
CA TYR A 307 -17.83 5.04 -21.79
C TYR A 307 -19.02 4.87 -20.86
N SER A 308 -19.15 5.74 -19.87
CA SER A 308 -20.38 5.86 -19.09
C SER A 308 -21.06 7.20 -19.34
N ASP A 309 -22.38 7.20 -19.28
CA ASP A 309 -23.16 8.43 -19.32
C ASP A 309 -22.95 9.25 -18.04
N LYS A 310 -23.00 10.57 -18.20
CA LYS A 310 -22.59 11.57 -17.22
C LYS A 310 -23.66 11.93 -16.17
N ASN A 311 -24.84 11.29 -16.19
CA ASN A 311 -26.00 11.81 -15.46
C ASN A 311 -26.39 11.10 -14.16
N ASP A 312 -25.71 10.03 -13.72
CA ASP A 312 -26.14 9.28 -12.53
C ASP A 312 -25.32 9.54 -11.24
N PHE A 313 -24.20 10.27 -11.29
CA PHE A 313 -23.25 10.32 -10.15
C PHE A 313 -22.72 11.71 -9.79
N GLY A 314 -23.57 12.75 -9.81
CA GLY A 314 -23.39 13.97 -9.01
C GLY A 314 -22.12 14.81 -9.22
N SER A 315 -21.30 14.55 -10.24
CA SER A 315 -20.15 15.38 -10.58
C SER A 315 -20.48 16.28 -11.76
N ILE A 316 -20.56 17.57 -11.46
CA ILE A 316 -20.69 18.67 -12.41
C ILE A 316 -19.36 18.74 -13.18
N ASP A 317 -19.28 18.03 -14.29
CA ASP A 317 -18.39 18.43 -15.37
C ASP A 317 -19.21 18.38 -16.64
N GLU A 318 -19.20 19.47 -17.37
CA GLU A 318 -20.00 19.69 -18.56
C GLU A 318 -19.55 18.74 -19.70
N GLY A 319 -20.48 17.97 -20.29
CA GLY A 319 -20.35 17.44 -21.66
C GLY A 319 -19.36 16.30 -21.99
N ARG A 320 -18.63 15.71 -21.03
CA ARG A 320 -17.67 14.59 -21.29
C ARG A 320 -18.13 13.25 -20.72
N SER A 321 -18.76 12.36 -21.48
CA SER A 321 -18.94 10.96 -21.02
C SER A 321 -17.57 10.41 -20.57
N TYR A 322 -17.47 9.98 -19.31
CA TYR A 322 -16.21 9.60 -18.68
C TYR A 322 -15.75 8.25 -19.20
N LYS A 323 -14.47 8.15 -19.53
CA LYS A 323 -13.81 6.91 -19.94
C LYS A 323 -13.43 6.13 -18.67
N SER A 324 -14.23 5.13 -18.31
CA SER A 324 -13.89 4.15 -17.27
C SER A 324 -13.02 3.05 -17.85
N LEU A 325 -12.06 2.54 -17.08
CA LEU A 325 -11.15 1.49 -17.52
C LEU A 325 -11.40 0.25 -16.66
N LEU A 326 -12.16 -0.69 -17.20
CA LEU A 326 -12.60 -1.88 -16.49
C LEU A 326 -11.61 -3.03 -16.68
N PHE A 327 -11.21 -3.63 -15.56
CA PHE A 327 -10.71 -4.99 -15.49
C PHE A 327 -11.78 -5.90 -14.90
N PHE A 328 -12.38 -6.75 -15.72
CA PHE A 328 -13.34 -7.75 -15.28
C PHE A 328 -12.61 -9.07 -14.96
N PRO A 329 -12.78 -9.62 -13.74
CA PRO A 329 -11.95 -10.71 -13.25
C PRO A 329 -12.31 -12.08 -13.86
N SER A 330 -11.33 -12.99 -13.85
CA SER A 330 -11.54 -14.41 -14.17
C SER A 330 -12.42 -15.13 -13.13
N PRO A 331 -13.25 -16.11 -13.51
CA PRO A 331 -14.03 -16.89 -12.55
C PRO A 331 -13.16 -17.65 -11.55
N HIS A 332 -11.90 -17.97 -11.90
CA HIS A 332 -10.99 -18.68 -11.01
C HIS A 332 -10.78 -17.98 -9.69
N VAL A 333 -10.71 -16.65 -9.70
CA VAL A 333 -10.43 -15.88 -8.50
C VAL A 333 -11.66 -15.77 -7.59
N LEU A 334 -12.87 -15.91 -8.13
CA LEU A 334 -14.14 -15.75 -7.40
C LEU A 334 -14.42 -16.84 -6.36
N ARG A 335 -13.72 -17.97 -6.43
CA ARG A 335 -13.81 -19.00 -5.37
C ARG A 335 -13.21 -18.52 -4.04
N TYR A 336 -12.34 -17.52 -4.07
CA TYR A 336 -11.78 -16.88 -2.88
C TYR A 336 -12.69 -15.80 -2.30
N SER A 337 -13.64 -15.29 -3.08
CA SER A 337 -14.56 -14.24 -2.65
C SER A 337 -15.42 -14.71 -1.49
N GLN A 338 -15.42 -13.94 -0.41
CA GLN A 338 -16.29 -14.10 0.74
C GLN A 338 -17.68 -13.52 0.47
N SER A 339 -17.79 -12.51 -0.39
CA SER A 339 -19.06 -11.87 -0.75
C SER A 339 -19.82 -12.68 -1.80
N ARG A 340 -20.95 -13.28 -1.40
CA ARG A 340 -21.89 -13.94 -2.33
C ARG A 340 -22.51 -12.91 -3.29
N LEU A 341 -22.85 -11.73 -2.79
CA LEU A 341 -23.42 -10.66 -3.60
C LEU A 341 -22.46 -10.22 -4.71
N TYR A 342 -21.19 -10.01 -4.39
CA TYR A 342 -20.16 -9.68 -5.38
C TYR A 342 -20.10 -10.70 -6.53
N ASN A 343 -20.11 -11.99 -6.20
CA ASN A 343 -20.12 -13.05 -7.22
C ASN A 343 -21.43 -13.05 -8.03
N SER A 344 -22.58 -12.84 -7.40
CA SER A 344 -23.88 -12.74 -8.08
C SER A 344 -23.93 -11.57 -9.06
N ILE A 345 -23.39 -10.41 -8.68
CA ILE A 345 -23.31 -9.23 -9.54
C ILE A 345 -22.43 -9.51 -10.75
N LEU A 346 -21.21 -10.03 -10.56
CA LEU A 346 -20.34 -10.40 -11.67
C LEU A 346 -21.00 -11.43 -12.61
N LEU A 347 -21.67 -12.44 -12.05
CA LEU A 347 -22.40 -13.41 -12.87
C LEU A 347 -23.51 -12.73 -13.68
N ALA A 348 -24.32 -11.86 -13.06
CA ALA A 348 -25.37 -11.11 -13.74
C ALA A 348 -24.80 -10.22 -14.87
N MET A 349 -23.68 -9.56 -14.62
CA MET A 349 -23.02 -8.73 -15.64
C MET A 349 -22.64 -9.54 -16.89
N VAL A 350 -22.23 -10.81 -16.73
CA VAL A 350 -21.82 -11.66 -17.87
C VAL A 350 -23.01 -12.36 -18.52
N GLN A 351 -23.88 -12.96 -17.71
CA GLN A 351 -24.99 -13.80 -18.19
C GLN A 351 -26.15 -12.99 -18.75
N GLY A 352 -26.35 -11.76 -18.26
CA GLY A 352 -27.47 -10.92 -18.64
C GLY A 352 -27.46 -10.65 -20.14
N THR A 353 -28.64 -10.81 -20.76
CA THR A 353 -28.85 -10.56 -22.20
C THR A 353 -29.59 -9.25 -22.45
N ASN A 354 -30.15 -8.66 -21.40
CA ASN A 354 -30.66 -7.29 -21.39
C ASN A 354 -29.52 -6.30 -21.15
N ASP A 355 -29.77 -5.00 -21.37
CA ASP A 355 -28.79 -3.96 -21.08
C ASP A 355 -28.55 -3.82 -19.55
N GLU A 356 -29.55 -4.17 -18.73
CA GLU A 356 -29.51 -4.12 -17.27
C GLU A 356 -30.25 -5.32 -16.65
N GLU A 357 -29.81 -5.75 -15.47
CA GLU A 357 -30.40 -6.84 -14.68
C GLU A 357 -30.70 -6.38 -13.26
N ILE A 358 -31.73 -6.95 -12.64
CA ILE A 358 -32.10 -6.64 -11.26
C ILE A 358 -31.73 -7.84 -10.36
N ILE A 359 -30.98 -7.57 -9.29
CA ILE A 359 -30.61 -8.55 -8.28
C ILE A 359 -31.16 -8.12 -6.93
N GLU A 360 -31.97 -8.97 -6.32
CA GLU A 360 -32.40 -8.79 -4.95
C GLU A 360 -31.42 -9.47 -4.00
N TYR A 361 -30.94 -8.71 -3.01
CA TYR A 361 -30.11 -9.25 -1.95
C TYR A 361 -30.43 -8.59 -0.61
N LYS A 362 -30.94 -9.41 0.31
CA LYS A 362 -31.57 -8.94 1.55
C LYS A 362 -32.72 -7.98 1.20
N HIS A 363 -32.69 -6.76 1.71
CA HIS A 363 -33.73 -5.73 1.53
C HIS A 363 -33.31 -4.65 0.51
N VAL A 364 -32.33 -4.96 -0.33
CA VAL A 364 -31.77 -4.04 -1.32
C VAL A 364 -31.95 -4.64 -2.71
N GLN A 365 -32.50 -3.84 -3.61
CA GLN A 365 -32.60 -4.16 -5.02
C GLN A 365 -31.45 -3.47 -5.75
N TYR A 366 -30.54 -4.27 -6.31
CA TYR A 366 -29.40 -3.79 -7.09
C TYR A 366 -29.77 -3.82 -8.57
N LYS A 367 -29.63 -2.68 -9.24
CA LYS A 367 -29.75 -2.57 -10.69
C LYS A 367 -28.33 -2.59 -11.26
N VAL A 368 -28.03 -3.62 -12.05
CA VAL A 368 -26.69 -3.94 -12.53
C VAL A 368 -26.65 -3.81 -14.04
N LYS A 369 -25.78 -2.95 -14.57
CA LYS A 369 -25.53 -2.88 -16.02
C LYS A 369 -24.80 -4.13 -16.48
N THR A 370 -25.28 -4.79 -17.53
CA THR A 370 -24.61 -5.98 -18.08
C THR A 370 -23.42 -5.58 -18.93
N LEU A 371 -22.45 -6.48 -19.12
CA LEU A 371 -21.33 -6.26 -20.04
C LEU A 371 -21.84 -6.01 -21.47
N GLN A 372 -22.97 -6.60 -21.84
CA GLN A 372 -23.62 -6.33 -23.11
C GLN A 372 -24.11 -4.88 -23.20
N GLY A 373 -24.90 -4.43 -22.22
CA GLY A 373 -25.40 -3.05 -22.17
C GLY A 373 -24.26 -2.03 -22.13
N ILE A 374 -23.25 -2.31 -21.30
CA ILE A 374 -22.03 -1.50 -21.17
C ILE A 374 -21.28 -1.38 -22.50
N LEU A 375 -21.06 -2.49 -23.21
CA LEU A 375 -20.36 -2.47 -24.49
C LEU A 375 -21.16 -1.75 -25.57
N LYS A 376 -22.46 -2.00 -25.65
CA LYS A 376 -23.37 -1.35 -26.60
C LYS A 376 -23.37 0.18 -26.41
N GLN A 377 -23.52 0.65 -25.17
CA GLN A 377 -23.40 2.07 -24.80
C GLN A 377 -22.02 2.61 -25.15
N SER A 378 -20.95 1.87 -24.83
CA SER A 378 -19.58 2.32 -25.07
C SER A 378 -19.23 2.44 -26.56
N ILE A 379 -19.72 1.51 -27.40
CA ILE A 379 -19.53 1.56 -28.85
C ILE A 379 -20.27 2.77 -29.43
N ALA A 380 -21.51 2.99 -29.03
CA ALA A 380 -22.29 4.14 -29.50
C ALA A 380 -21.59 5.46 -29.15
N ALA A 381 -21.16 5.63 -27.90
CA ALA A 381 -20.46 6.83 -27.44
C ALA A 381 -19.10 7.01 -28.13
N ALA A 382 -18.35 5.94 -28.38
CA ALA A 382 -17.07 6.02 -29.08
C ALA A 382 -17.23 6.42 -30.55
N ILE A 383 -18.29 5.94 -31.23
CA ILE A 383 -18.61 6.33 -32.61
C ILE A 383 -19.03 7.80 -32.67
N GLU A 384 -19.91 8.24 -31.77
CA GLU A 384 -20.38 9.63 -31.70
C GLU A 384 -19.23 10.62 -31.53
N LYS A 385 -18.19 10.23 -30.79
CA LYS A 385 -17.01 11.04 -30.51
C LYS A 385 -15.87 10.89 -31.52
N ASP A 386 -16.03 10.06 -32.55
CA ASP A 386 -14.95 9.68 -33.49
C ASP A 386 -13.68 9.16 -32.77
N ASP A 387 -13.84 8.40 -31.68
CA ASP A 387 -12.72 7.81 -30.94
C ASP A 387 -12.24 6.51 -31.64
N PRO A 388 -10.95 6.38 -31.99
CA PRO A 388 -10.40 5.13 -32.54
C PRO A 388 -10.63 3.89 -31.65
N GLU A 389 -10.89 4.07 -30.36
CA GLU A 389 -11.28 3.01 -29.42
C GLU A 389 -12.55 2.26 -29.87
N ALA A 390 -13.41 2.88 -30.69
CA ALA A 390 -14.60 2.25 -31.25
C ALA A 390 -14.27 0.95 -32.01
N VAL A 391 -13.13 0.89 -32.71
CA VAL A 391 -12.68 -0.31 -33.43
C VAL A 391 -12.39 -1.45 -32.45
N ARG A 392 -11.65 -1.15 -31.37
CA ARG A 392 -11.32 -2.13 -30.34
C ARG A 392 -12.57 -2.63 -29.61
N LEU A 393 -13.53 -1.76 -29.35
CA LEU A 393 -14.80 -2.12 -28.72
C LEU A 393 -15.68 -2.99 -29.62
N LYS A 394 -15.74 -2.72 -30.93
CA LYS A 394 -16.44 -3.56 -31.90
C LYS A 394 -15.83 -4.96 -32.02
N ASP A 395 -14.50 -5.06 -31.97
CA ASP A 395 -13.80 -6.35 -31.92
C ASP A 395 -14.05 -7.10 -30.59
N LEU A 396 -14.10 -6.39 -29.46
CA LEU A 396 -14.51 -7.00 -28.20
C LEU A 396 -15.95 -7.50 -28.25
N TRP A 397 -16.85 -6.76 -28.88
CA TRP A 397 -18.25 -7.13 -29.06
C TRP A 397 -18.42 -8.38 -29.90
N SER A 398 -17.69 -8.53 -31.01
CA SER A 398 -17.76 -9.74 -31.85
C SER A 398 -17.31 -11.00 -31.11
N ARG A 399 -16.35 -10.87 -30.19
CA ARG A 399 -15.82 -11.97 -29.36
C ARG A 399 -16.59 -12.19 -28.06
N PHE A 400 -17.50 -11.28 -27.71
CA PHE A 400 -18.22 -11.31 -26.43
C PHE A 400 -19.10 -12.57 -26.23
N PRO A 401 -19.83 -13.09 -27.24
CA PRO A 401 -20.60 -14.33 -27.07
C PRO A 401 -19.73 -15.53 -26.65
N ASP A 402 -18.58 -15.72 -27.30
CA ASP A 402 -17.64 -16.80 -26.97
C ASP A 402 -17.04 -16.61 -25.58
N PHE A 403 -16.64 -15.38 -25.24
CA PHE A 403 -16.17 -15.03 -23.91
C PHE A 403 -17.22 -15.36 -22.85
N ARG A 404 -18.48 -14.94 -23.05
CA ARG A 404 -19.60 -15.20 -22.14
C ARG A 404 -19.76 -16.70 -21.88
N ILE A 405 -19.80 -17.53 -22.93
CA ILE A 405 -19.95 -18.99 -22.81
C ILE A 405 -18.77 -19.59 -22.03
N LYS A 406 -17.53 -19.23 -22.39
CA LYS A 406 -16.33 -19.74 -21.70
C LYS A 406 -16.31 -19.33 -20.23
N TRP A 407 -16.62 -18.07 -19.94
CA TRP A 407 -16.61 -17.50 -18.60
C TRP A 407 -17.67 -18.16 -17.71
N ILE A 408 -18.92 -18.29 -18.19
CA ILE A 408 -20.03 -18.91 -17.44
C ILE A 408 -19.75 -20.39 -17.15
N ASN A 409 -19.31 -21.14 -18.16
CA ASN A 409 -18.97 -22.57 -18.00
C ASN A 409 -17.89 -22.77 -16.92
N LEU A 410 -16.90 -21.90 -16.90
CA LEU A 410 -15.85 -21.95 -15.88
C LEU A 410 -16.34 -21.44 -14.52
N TYR A 411 -17.20 -20.42 -14.49
CA TYR A 411 -17.83 -19.92 -13.27
C TYR A 411 -18.55 -21.03 -12.52
N HIS A 412 -19.41 -21.82 -13.18
CA HIS A 412 -20.10 -22.92 -12.51
C HIS A 412 -19.13 -23.95 -11.91
N LYS A 413 -18.02 -24.26 -12.59
CA LYS A 413 -16.97 -25.13 -12.03
C LYS A 413 -16.31 -24.52 -10.79
N MET A 414 -16.08 -23.22 -10.77
CA MET A 414 -15.48 -22.52 -9.63
C MET A 414 -16.47 -22.34 -8.48
N ASP A 415 -17.74 -22.10 -8.77
CA ASP A 415 -18.80 -22.02 -7.77
C ASP A 415 -19.01 -23.37 -7.09
N GLN A 416 -18.99 -24.48 -7.83
CA GLN A 416 -18.98 -25.82 -7.20
C GLN A 416 -17.79 -26.01 -6.24
N LYS A 417 -16.59 -25.54 -6.59
CA LYS A 417 -15.42 -25.58 -5.69
C LYS A 417 -15.61 -24.68 -4.46
N ARG A 418 -16.29 -23.54 -4.63
CA ARG A 418 -16.65 -22.60 -3.56
C ARG A 418 -17.70 -23.20 -2.62
N GLN A 419 -18.72 -23.87 -3.16
CA GLN A 419 -19.79 -24.54 -2.43
C GLN A 419 -19.25 -25.68 -1.54
N LYS A 420 -18.29 -26.46 -2.04
CA LYS A 420 -17.59 -27.51 -1.27
C LYS A 420 -16.79 -26.98 -0.08
N MET A 421 -16.58 -25.67 0.00
CA MET A 421 -15.81 -24.99 1.04
C MET A 421 -16.69 -23.95 1.78
N GLN A 422 -18.01 -24.17 1.81
CA GLN A 422 -18.92 -23.40 2.66
C GLN A 422 -18.96 -24.01 4.06
N ASP A 423 -18.96 -23.12 5.05
CA ASP A 423 -19.27 -23.43 6.44
C ASP A 423 -20.46 -22.55 6.86
N GLY A 424 -21.66 -23.14 6.84
CA GLY A 424 -22.91 -22.39 6.92
C GLY A 424 -23.04 -21.37 5.78
N SER A 425 -23.19 -20.09 6.12
CA SER A 425 -23.28 -18.98 5.16
C SER A 425 -21.91 -18.39 4.74
N HIS A 426 -20.80 -18.90 5.28
CA HIS A 426 -19.47 -18.34 5.08
C HIS A 426 -18.62 -19.18 4.12
N ASN A 427 -17.99 -18.52 3.15
CA ASN A 427 -16.98 -19.16 2.31
C ASN A 427 -15.63 -19.22 3.04
N VAL A 428 -15.18 -20.42 3.44
CA VAL A 428 -13.91 -20.61 4.15
C VAL A 428 -12.73 -20.90 3.22
N TYR A 429 -12.90 -20.76 1.90
CA TYR A 429 -11.85 -21.02 0.92
C TYR A 429 -10.61 -20.14 1.15
N LEU A 430 -10.82 -18.83 1.35
CA LEU A 430 -9.72 -17.87 1.59
C LEU A 430 -8.98 -18.21 2.87
N THR A 431 -9.70 -18.41 3.98
CA THR A 431 -9.14 -18.79 5.28
C THR A 431 -8.32 -20.06 5.20
N ASN A 432 -8.84 -21.10 4.55
CA ASN A 432 -8.11 -22.37 4.39
C ASN A 432 -6.81 -22.21 3.59
N LYS A 433 -6.79 -21.31 2.59
CA LYS A 433 -5.55 -20.97 1.87
C LYS A 433 -4.60 -20.11 2.70
N ALA A 434 -5.13 -19.18 3.50
CA ALA A 434 -4.36 -18.41 4.47
C ALA A 434 -3.64 -19.35 5.46
N SER A 435 -4.33 -20.34 6.04
CA SER A 435 -3.72 -21.34 6.93
C SER A 435 -2.66 -22.18 6.22
N SER A 436 -2.83 -22.45 4.92
CA SER A 436 -1.81 -23.14 4.12
C SER A 436 -0.56 -22.27 3.92
N MET A 437 -0.72 -20.96 3.71
CA MET A 437 0.38 -20.01 3.63
C MET A 437 1.13 -19.90 4.96
N GLN A 438 0.42 -19.86 6.09
CA GLN A 438 1.05 -19.90 7.41
C GLN A 438 1.93 -21.13 7.60
N LYS A 439 1.46 -22.32 7.18
CA LYS A 439 2.27 -23.55 7.24
C LYS A 439 3.56 -23.43 6.42
N ILE A 440 3.47 -22.88 5.21
CA ILE A 440 4.65 -22.63 4.36
C ILE A 440 5.67 -21.72 5.06
N LEU A 441 5.20 -20.65 5.72
CA LEU A 441 6.05 -19.74 6.48
C LEU A 441 6.74 -20.45 7.66
N VAL A 442 5.99 -21.22 8.44
CA VAL A 442 6.50 -21.99 9.58
C VAL A 442 7.53 -23.03 9.14
N ASP A 443 7.24 -23.77 8.07
CA ASP A 443 8.14 -24.82 7.58
C ASP A 443 9.45 -24.22 7.08
N ARG A 444 9.41 -23.08 6.37
CA ARG A 444 10.62 -22.39 5.92
C ARG A 444 11.46 -21.86 7.09
N ALA A 445 10.83 -21.30 8.13
CA ALA A 445 11.53 -20.85 9.33
C ALA A 445 12.25 -22.01 10.04
N LYS A 446 11.61 -23.20 10.11
CA LYS A 446 12.25 -24.42 10.65
C LYS A 446 13.45 -24.85 9.82
N THR A 447 13.33 -24.88 8.48
CA THR A 447 14.44 -25.27 7.59
C THR A 447 15.63 -24.31 7.71
N GLN A 448 15.39 -23.00 7.80
CA GLN A 448 16.45 -22.01 8.01
C GLN A 448 17.14 -22.21 9.38
N THR A 449 16.37 -22.46 10.43
CA THR A 449 16.91 -22.72 11.77
C THR A 449 17.74 -24.01 11.84
N LEU A 450 17.33 -25.06 11.13
CA LEU A 450 18.06 -26.33 11.03
C LEU A 450 19.34 -26.21 10.19
N GLY A 451 19.31 -25.44 9.10
CA GLY A 451 20.50 -25.13 8.29
C GLY A 451 21.57 -24.41 9.10
N ILE A 452 21.19 -23.42 9.91
CA ILE A 452 22.11 -22.69 10.80
C ILE A 452 22.69 -23.62 11.88
N LYS A 453 21.89 -24.53 12.45
CA LYS A 453 22.39 -25.50 13.43
C LYS A 453 23.37 -26.52 12.83
N ASN A 454 23.16 -26.94 11.59
CA ASN A 454 24.06 -27.86 10.89
C ASN A 454 25.37 -27.19 10.46
N ASP A 455 25.36 -25.90 10.12
CA ASP A 455 26.58 -25.11 9.84
C ASP A 455 27.40 -24.81 11.09
N VAL A 456 26.76 -24.71 12.27
CA VAL A 456 27.46 -24.59 13.55
C VAL A 456 28.01 -25.94 14.01
N ALA A 457 27.29 -27.05 13.77
CA ALA A 457 27.76 -28.39 14.12
C ALA A 457 28.89 -28.91 13.21
N SER A 458 28.92 -28.50 11.94
CA SER A 458 29.99 -28.85 11.00
C SER A 458 31.28 -28.05 11.21
N ARG A 459 31.23 -26.91 11.92
CA ARG A 459 32.42 -26.14 12.34
C ARG A 459 33.05 -26.57 13.66
N SER A 460 32.42 -27.47 14.43
CA SER A 460 32.94 -27.97 15.72
C SER A 460 33.62 -29.34 15.66
N LYS A 461 33.99 -29.83 14.47
CA LYS A 461 34.84 -31.01 14.34
C LYS A 461 36.19 -30.63 13.74
N VAL A 462 37.07 -30.11 14.59
CA VAL A 462 38.52 -30.08 14.35
C VAL A 462 39.05 -31.46 14.77
N PRO A 463 39.64 -32.27 13.87
CA PRO A 463 40.41 -33.45 14.26
C PRO A 463 41.74 -32.99 14.89
N PRO A 464 42.28 -33.71 15.88
CA PRO A 464 43.55 -33.35 16.51
C PRO A 464 44.72 -33.55 15.55
N ASP A 465 45.66 -32.62 15.65
CA ASP A 465 46.88 -32.46 14.85
C ASP A 465 47.74 -33.73 14.74
N THR A 466 48.23 -34.00 13.53
CA THR A 466 49.50 -34.71 13.32
C THR A 466 50.39 -33.91 12.38
N HIS A 467 51.61 -33.70 12.86
CA HIS A 467 52.67 -32.89 12.29
C HIS A 467 53.42 -33.59 11.13
N GLU A 468 53.97 -32.74 10.23
CA GLU A 468 55.17 -32.87 9.36
C GLU A 468 55.03 -33.13 7.83
N PRO A 469 55.96 -32.57 7.00
CA PRO A 469 55.74 -32.09 5.62
C PRO A 469 56.65 -32.79 4.56
N PRO A 470 56.93 -32.21 3.36
CA PRO A 470 56.05 -31.98 2.21
C PRO A 470 56.50 -32.76 0.95
N GLY A 471 55.55 -33.16 0.08
CA GLY A 471 55.85 -33.82 -1.19
C GLY A 471 54.75 -33.64 -2.25
N SER A 472 55.02 -32.73 -3.19
CA SER A 472 54.48 -32.50 -4.54
C SER A 472 53.20 -33.19 -5.04
N THR A 473 52.27 -32.35 -5.55
CA THR A 473 51.68 -32.29 -6.92
C THR A 473 50.18 -31.95 -6.91
N SER A 474 49.85 -30.88 -7.62
CA SER A 474 48.52 -30.26 -7.85
C SER A 474 47.57 -31.20 -8.65
N PRO A 475 46.28 -30.87 -8.98
CA PRO A 475 45.62 -29.54 -8.95
C PRO A 475 44.11 -29.47 -8.60
N LYS A 476 43.63 -28.28 -8.22
CA LYS A 476 42.48 -27.51 -8.80
C LYS A 476 41.64 -26.72 -7.77
N PHE A 477 41.26 -25.52 -8.24
CA PHE A 477 40.26 -24.57 -7.73
C PHE A 477 40.63 -23.73 -6.49
N MET A 478 41.35 -22.63 -6.75
CA MET A 478 41.33 -21.46 -5.87
C MET A 478 40.38 -20.39 -6.43
N ARG A 479 39.32 -20.10 -5.67
CA ARG A 479 38.68 -18.79 -5.64
C ARG A 479 39.64 -17.84 -4.96
N HIS A 480 40.08 -16.80 -5.66
CA HIS A 480 40.69 -15.64 -5.03
C HIS A 480 39.60 -14.75 -4.42
N SER A 481 39.52 -14.76 -3.11
CA SER A 481 39.24 -13.55 -2.33
C SER A 481 40.58 -12.93 -1.95
N ASN A 482 40.77 -11.63 -2.20
CA ASN A 482 41.44 -10.75 -1.24
C ASN A 482 41.23 -9.28 -1.62
N ASP A 483 40.73 -8.56 -0.61
CA ASP A 483 41.20 -7.28 -0.09
C ASP A 483 41.41 -6.05 -1.01
N LYS A 484 40.63 -5.03 -0.64
CA LYS A 484 41.02 -3.66 -0.27
C LYS A 484 41.59 -2.71 -1.33
N GLN A 485 41.04 -1.49 -1.19
CA GLN A 485 41.53 -0.19 -1.66
C GLN A 485 41.32 0.14 -3.14
N SER A 486 40.27 0.91 -3.41
CA SER A 486 40.42 2.08 -4.27
C SER A 486 39.83 3.30 -3.58
N ILE A 487 40.74 4.12 -3.06
CA ILE A 487 40.53 5.50 -2.66
C ILE A 487 40.14 6.27 -3.93
N CYS A 488 38.89 6.73 -4.05
CA CYS A 488 38.58 7.84 -4.94
C CYS A 488 38.71 9.14 -4.16
N LYS A 489 39.93 9.66 -4.17
CA LYS A 489 40.24 11.06 -3.87
C LYS A 489 39.58 11.90 -4.98
N VAL A 490 38.51 12.63 -4.66
CA VAL A 490 38.08 13.72 -5.53
C VAL A 490 38.84 14.96 -5.08
N SER A 491 39.80 15.35 -5.90
CA SER A 491 40.55 16.60 -5.80
C SER A 491 39.62 17.80 -5.94
N TYR A 492 39.86 18.78 -5.08
CA TYR A 492 39.30 20.12 -5.07
C TYR A 492 39.26 20.74 -6.49
N ASN A 493 38.10 21.20 -6.93
CA ASN A 493 37.98 22.07 -8.11
C ASN A 493 38.01 23.53 -7.62
N PRO A 494 39.04 24.34 -7.95
CA PRO A 494 39.20 25.68 -7.39
C PRO A 494 38.34 26.77 -8.09
N LEU A 495 37.41 26.42 -8.97
CA LEU A 495 36.61 27.41 -9.72
C LEU A 495 35.26 27.80 -9.09
N TYR A 496 34.98 27.36 -7.87
CA TYR A 496 33.80 27.81 -7.11
C TYR A 496 34.21 28.26 -5.71
N GLN A 497 34.61 29.53 -5.59
CA GLN A 497 34.59 30.20 -4.29
C GLN A 497 33.13 30.42 -3.86
N PRO A 498 32.72 29.95 -2.67
CA PRO A 498 31.38 30.20 -2.16
C PRO A 498 31.29 31.64 -1.66
N ARG A 499 30.34 32.41 -2.20
CA ARG A 499 29.80 33.56 -1.45
C ARG A 499 29.04 32.99 -0.26
N TYR A 500 29.57 33.30 0.92
CA TYR A 500 29.07 33.01 2.26
C TYR A 500 27.58 32.66 2.36
N SER A 501 27.32 31.38 2.61
CA SER A 501 26.14 30.89 3.31
C SER A 501 26.57 29.59 4.00
N LYS A 502 26.76 29.65 5.32
CA LYS A 502 27.01 28.45 6.13
C LYS A 502 25.70 27.66 6.24
N SER A 503 25.28 27.00 5.17
CA SER A 503 24.29 25.92 5.28
C SER A 503 25.02 24.68 5.76
N ASN A 504 24.76 24.25 6.99
CA ASN A 504 25.25 22.97 7.49
C ASN A 504 24.59 21.84 6.68
N LEU A 505 25.27 21.38 5.63
CA LEU A 505 24.92 20.13 4.95
C LEU A 505 25.31 19.00 5.88
N THR A 506 24.33 18.25 6.35
CA THR A 506 24.58 17.04 7.15
C THR A 506 24.70 15.87 6.19
N SER A 507 25.90 15.32 6.06
CA SER A 507 26.13 14.08 5.34
C SER A 507 26.09 12.90 6.30
N GLN A 508 25.26 11.90 6.03
CA GLN A 508 25.24 10.65 6.79
C GLN A 508 25.37 9.46 5.85
N MET A 509 26.18 8.49 6.26
CA MET A 509 26.28 7.19 5.61
C MET A 509 25.12 6.33 6.11
N ALA A 510 24.13 6.08 5.26
CA ALA A 510 23.03 5.18 5.57
C ALA A 510 23.34 3.80 4.97
N SER A 511 23.32 2.76 5.81
CA SER A 511 23.40 1.39 5.31
C SER A 511 22.04 0.97 4.76
N SER A 512 22.02 0.34 3.60
CA SER A 512 20.79 -0.23 3.04
C SER A 512 20.23 -1.27 4.02
N PHE A 513 18.94 -1.13 4.38
CA PHE A 513 18.27 -2.07 5.27
C PHE A 513 18.16 -3.48 4.65
N PHE A 514 18.15 -3.57 3.32
CA PHE A 514 18.03 -4.85 2.58
C PHE A 514 19.38 -5.50 2.27
N ASN A 515 20.48 -4.74 2.32
CA ASN A 515 21.83 -5.26 2.16
C ASN A 515 22.80 -4.44 3.02
N PRO A 516 23.19 -4.92 4.22
CA PRO A 516 24.02 -4.17 5.16
C PRO A 516 25.41 -3.78 4.61
N HIS A 517 25.84 -4.40 3.52
CA HIS A 517 27.12 -4.14 2.87
C HIS A 517 27.05 -3.00 1.83
N GLU A 518 25.87 -2.51 1.47
CA GLU A 518 25.69 -1.34 0.61
C GLU A 518 25.48 -0.09 1.47
N GLN A 519 26.40 0.87 1.38
CA GLN A 519 26.27 2.18 2.03
C GLN A 519 25.94 3.25 0.98
N VAL A 520 24.94 4.08 1.28
CA VAL A 520 24.56 5.23 0.46
C VAL A 520 24.88 6.50 1.24
N LEU A 521 25.64 7.41 0.63
CA LEU A 521 25.90 8.73 1.17
C LEU A 521 24.67 9.61 0.92
N ILE A 522 23.99 10.01 1.99
CA ILE A 522 22.86 10.92 1.93
C ILE A 522 23.32 12.30 2.37
N VAL A 523 23.24 13.27 1.46
CA VAL A 523 23.50 14.68 1.75
C VAL A 523 22.16 15.37 1.90
N TYR A 524 21.83 15.75 3.14
CA TYR A 524 20.57 16.40 3.47
C TYR A 524 20.80 17.89 3.75
N ASN A 525 20.00 18.75 3.11
CA ASN A 525 19.95 20.18 3.42
C ASN A 525 18.69 20.47 4.26
N PRO A 526 18.83 20.78 5.57
CA PRO A 526 17.69 21.01 6.46
C PRO A 526 16.83 22.23 6.09
N LEU A 527 17.28 23.10 5.17
CA LEU A 527 16.53 24.28 4.75
C LEU A 527 15.43 24.01 3.71
N TYR A 528 15.41 22.85 3.06
CA TYR A 528 14.37 22.48 2.10
C TYR A 528 13.26 21.64 2.74
N ARG A 529 12.55 22.25 3.71
CA ARG A 529 11.24 21.78 4.13
C ARG A 529 10.23 22.33 3.12
N LYS A 530 9.69 21.50 2.22
CA LYS A 530 8.62 21.89 1.30
C LYS A 530 7.40 22.30 2.14
N ARG A 531 7.22 23.60 2.42
CA ARG A 531 6.02 24.13 3.06
C ARG A 531 4.87 23.96 2.07
N GLY A 532 3.94 23.07 2.39
CA GLY A 532 2.65 23.00 1.71
C GLY A 532 1.79 24.22 2.05
N SER A 533 0.98 24.62 1.07
CA SER A 533 -0.09 25.62 1.08
C SER A 533 0.29 27.10 0.86
N GLY A 534 -0.16 27.60 -0.30
CA GLY A 534 -0.15 28.99 -0.70
C GLY A 534 -0.46 29.09 -2.19
N LYS A 535 -1.71 29.44 -2.55
CA LYS A 535 -2.12 29.75 -3.92
C LYS A 535 -1.19 30.84 -4.49
N ILE A 536 -0.55 30.58 -5.62
CA ILE A 536 0.02 31.64 -6.48
C ILE A 536 -0.36 31.33 -7.93
N SER A 537 -0.98 32.36 -8.52
CA SER A 537 -1.39 32.55 -9.90
C SER A 537 -0.25 32.49 -10.91
N ASN A 538 -0.59 32.13 -12.14
CA ASN A 538 0.14 32.30 -13.41
C ASN A 538 1.43 33.15 -13.35
N ALA A 539 2.58 32.52 -13.54
CA ALA A 539 3.75 33.10 -14.19
C ALA A 539 4.69 31.99 -14.68
N GLU A 540 4.98 32.08 -15.98
CA GLU A 540 5.94 31.39 -16.85
C GLU A 540 6.90 30.34 -16.28
N GLU A 541 6.86 29.17 -16.93
CA GLU A 541 7.82 28.08 -16.84
C GLU A 541 9.23 28.55 -17.26
N SER A 542 10.24 28.16 -16.47
CA SER A 542 11.62 28.06 -16.95
C SER A 542 12.13 26.65 -16.64
N PRO A 543 12.59 25.89 -17.65
CA PRO A 543 12.97 24.50 -17.48
C PRO A 543 14.35 24.37 -16.83
N ILE A 544 14.46 23.48 -15.84
CA ILE A 544 15.74 22.94 -15.39
C ILE A 544 16.32 22.11 -16.54
N GLN A 545 17.30 22.66 -17.24
CA GLN A 545 18.08 21.92 -18.24
C GLN A 545 19.01 20.93 -17.54
N LEU A 546 18.79 19.63 -17.75
CA LEU A 546 19.76 18.58 -17.46
C LEU A 546 20.79 18.56 -18.60
N THR A 547 22.03 18.98 -18.32
CA THR A 547 23.14 18.88 -19.28
C THR A 547 23.78 17.49 -19.18
N GLU A 548 23.73 16.74 -20.29
CA GLU A 548 24.46 15.49 -20.53
C GLU A 548 25.95 15.81 -20.76
N VAL A 549 26.85 15.34 -19.89
CA VAL A 549 28.30 15.39 -20.18
C VAL A 549 28.72 14.06 -20.80
N LYS A 550 28.79 14.03 -22.13
CA LYS A 550 29.52 13.00 -22.89
C LYS A 550 31.02 13.25 -22.73
N SER A 551 31.76 12.30 -22.16
CA SER A 551 33.22 12.25 -22.33
C SER A 551 33.56 11.20 -23.39
N ARG A 552 34.21 11.67 -24.46
CA ARG A 552 34.89 10.85 -25.47
C ARG A 552 36.34 10.63 -25.01
N ILE A 553 36.69 9.35 -24.88
CA ILE A 553 37.95 8.63 -25.12
C ILE A 553 39.23 9.47 -25.34
N CYS A 554 40.24 9.19 -24.52
CA CYS A 554 41.54 8.64 -24.93
C CYS A 554 42.02 7.66 -23.86
#